data_AF-A0A527HR99-F1
#
_entry.id   AF-A0A527HR99-F1
#
_cell.length_a   1.000
_cell.length_b   1.000
_cell.length_c   1.000
_cell.angle_alpha   90.00
_cell.angle_beta   90.00
_cell.angle_gamma   90.00
#
_symmetry.space_group_name_H-M   'P 1'
#
loop_
_entity.id
_entity.type
_entity.pdbx_description
1 polymer ?
#
loop_
_entity_poly.entity_id
_entity_poly.type
_entity_poly.pdbx_seq_one_letter_code
_entity_poly.pdbx_strand_id
1 'polypeptide(L)' 'TGTLSDLSLDIASAHITTFGEKVIDTFYVTDLTGQKIDSPARIATIRNRLMATLEGIVPERGGKSRAAAE' A
#
# COMPACT_ATOMS: atom_id res chain seq x y z
N THR A 1 -4.57 0.68 -5.80
CA THR A 1 -4.86 0.60 -4.35
C THR A 1 -4.77 -0.81 -3.77
N GLY A 2 -4.89 -1.90 -4.55
CA GLY A 2 -4.92 -3.28 -4.02
C GLY A 2 -3.78 -3.66 -3.05
N THR A 3 -2.52 -3.35 -3.38
CA THR A 3 -1.38 -3.69 -2.51
C THR A 3 -1.45 -3.01 -1.14
N LEU A 4 -1.97 -1.78 -1.04
CA LEU A 4 -2.14 -1.09 0.24
C LEU A 4 -3.19 -1.80 1.10
N SER A 5 -4.30 -2.22 0.50
CA SER A 5 -5.34 -3.01 1.17
C SER A 5 -4.82 -4.36 1.65
N ASP A 6 -4.04 -5.06 0.82
CA ASP A 6 -3.42 -6.34 1.19
C ASP A 6 -2.43 -6.21 2.35
N LEU A 7 -1.79 -5.05 2.49
CA LEU A 7 -0.88 -4.72 3.58
C LEU A 7 -1.58 -4.18 4.82
N SER A 8 -2.92 -4.08 4.81
CA SER A 8 -3.71 -3.50 5.91
C SER A 8 -3.23 -2.09 6.29
N LEU A 9 -3.02 -1.26 5.27
CA LEU A 9 -2.62 0.14 5.41
C LEU A 9 -3.81 1.04 5.11
N ASP A 10 -3.93 2.09 5.89
CA ASP A 10 -4.87 3.18 5.64
C ASP A 10 -4.11 4.46 5.24
N ILE A 11 -4.71 5.27 4.37
CA ILE A 11 -4.12 6.55 3.92
C ILE A 11 -4.72 7.67 4.76
N ALA A 12 -3.94 8.16 5.73
CA ALA A 12 -4.35 9.29 6.57
C ALA A 12 -4.36 10.61 5.78
N SER A 13 -3.43 10.79 4.84
CA SER A 13 -3.45 11.92 3.90
C SER A 13 -2.65 11.64 2.65
N ALA A 14 -2.97 12.36 1.57
CA ALA A 14 -2.27 12.29 0.30
C ALA A 14 -2.06 13.71 -0.25
N HIS A 15 -0.85 14.00 -0.72
CA HIS A 15 -0.50 15.24 -1.38
C HIS A 15 0.06 14.92 -2.76
N ILE A 16 -0.57 15.48 -3.79
CA ILE A 16 -0.22 15.30 -5.20
C ILE A 16 0.32 16.63 -5.69
N THR A 17 1.57 16.66 -6.14
CA THR A 17 2.21 17.87 -6.67
C THR A 17 2.69 17.63 -8.09
N THR A 18 2.29 18.50 -9.01
CA THR A 18 2.68 18.44 -10.42
C THR A 18 3.69 19.54 -10.74
N PHE A 19 4.83 19.18 -11.32
CA PHE A 19 5.86 20.09 -11.81
C PHE A 19 6.10 19.87 -13.30
N GLY A 20 5.50 20.72 -14.13
CA GLY A 20 5.50 20.55 -15.58
C GLY A 20 4.91 19.20 -15.97
N GLU A 21 5.74 18.32 -16.50
CA GLU A 21 5.37 16.97 -16.93
C GLU A 21 5.50 15.91 -15.82
N LYS A 22 6.12 16.27 -14.69
CA LYS A 22 6.38 15.34 -13.58
C LYS A 22 5.26 15.42 -12.54
N VAL A 23 4.87 14.27 -12.02
CA VAL A 23 3.92 14.15 -10.89
C VAL A 23 4.64 13.50 -9.72
N ILE A 24 4.53 14.10 -8.54
CA ILE A 24 5.08 13.59 -7.28
C ILE A 24 3.92 13.42 -6.31
N ASP A 25 3.69 12.17 -5.92
CA ASP A 25 2.66 11.81 -4.95
C ASP A 25 3.30 11.41 -3.62
N THR A 26 2.79 11.96 -2.52
CA THR A 26 3.18 11.61 -1.16
C THR A 26 1.97 11.15 -0.38
N PHE A 27 2.01 9.90 0.11
CA PHE A 27 0.96 9.30 0.93
C PHE A 27 1.47 9.09 2.35
N TYR A 28 0.76 9.63 3.34
CA TYR A 28 0.98 9.32 4.74
C TYR A 28 0.07 8.16 5.12
N VAL A 29 0.68 7.03 5.50
CA VAL A 29 -0.04 5.79 5.80
C VAL A 29 0.09 5.41 7.27
N THR A 30 -1.00 4.90 7.81
CA THR A 30 -1.09 4.31 9.15
C THR A 30 -1.51 2.85 9.04
N ASP A 31 -1.53 2.13 10.16
CA ASP A 31 -2.31 0.90 10.22
C ASP A 31 -3.82 1.18 10.30
N LEU A 32 -4.62 0.12 10.29
CA LEU A 32 -6.09 0.20 10.35
C LEU A 32 -6.64 0.73 11.69
N THR A 33 -5.79 0.87 12.71
CA THR A 33 -6.16 1.48 14.00
C THR A 33 -5.77 2.96 14.07
N GLY A 34 -5.24 3.53 12.98
CA GLY A 34 -4.76 4.90 12.91
C GLY A 34 -3.38 5.11 13.56
N GLN A 35 -2.70 4.03 13.96
CA GLN A 35 -1.40 4.11 14.61
C GLN A 35 -0.25 4.10 13.61
N LYS A 36 0.86 4.70 14.03
CA LYS A 36 2.11 4.70 13.28
C LYS A 36 2.69 3.28 13.23
N ILE A 37 3.24 2.93 12.08
CA ILE A 37 3.93 1.65 11.90
C ILE A 37 5.38 1.82 12.32
N ASP A 38 5.75 1.32 13.50
CA ASP A 38 7.12 1.44 14.03
C ASP A 38 7.97 0.17 13.86
N SER A 39 7.36 -0.99 13.60
CA SER A 39 8.10 -2.25 13.42
C SER A 39 8.99 -2.21 12.18
N PRO A 40 10.33 -2.29 12.32
CA PRO A 40 11.26 -2.22 11.19
C PRO A 40 11.03 -3.34 10.17
N ALA A 41 10.69 -4.54 10.65
CA ALA A 41 10.38 -5.69 9.80
C ALA A 41 9.13 -5.40 8.95
N ARG A 42 8.07 -4.85 9.55
CA ARG A 42 6.84 -4.48 8.84
C ARG A 42 7.10 -3.39 7.80
N ILE A 43 7.89 -2.37 8.16
CA ILE A 43 8.29 -1.30 7.23
C ILE A 43 9.04 -1.88 6.02
N ALA A 44 9.96 -2.82 6.24
CA ALA A 44 10.70 -3.47 5.17
C ALA A 44 9.77 -4.27 4.23
N THR A 45 8.82 -5.04 4.78
CA THR A 45 7.82 -5.77 3.98
C THR A 45 6.96 -4.83 3.14
N ILE A 46 6.47 -3.73 3.73
CA ILE A 46 5.66 -2.72 3.03
C ILE A 46 6.46 -2.15 1.87
N ARG A 47 7.70 -1.70 2.13
CA ARG A 47 8.58 -1.13 1.08
C ARG A 47 8.76 -2.11 -0.07
N ASN A 48 9.13 -3.35 0.22
CA ASN A 48 9.43 -4.33 -0.81
C ASN A 48 8.20 -4.66 -1.67
N ARG A 49 7.01 -4.82 -1.06
CA ARG A 49 5.77 -5.08 -1.82
C ARG A 49 5.31 -3.89 -2.64
N LEU A 50 5.42 -2.67 -2.10
CA LEU A 50 5.06 -1.46 -2.83
C LEU A 50 6.00 -1.24 -4.02
N MET A 51 7.32 -1.37 -3.83
CA MET A 51 8.29 -1.25 -4.92
C MET A 51 8.06 -2.30 -6.00
N ALA A 52 7.89 -3.58 -5.62
CA ALA A 52 7.57 -4.64 -6.59
C ALA A 52 6.29 -4.34 -7.39
N THR A 53 5.25 -3.80 -6.73
CA THR A 53 4.01 -3.42 -7.42
C THR A 53 4.23 -2.27 -8.41
N LEU A 54 5.00 -1.24 -8.02
CA LEU A 54 5.30 -0.09 -8.87
C LEU A 54 6.19 -0.47 -10.06
N GLU A 55 7.04 -1.48 -9.90
CA GLU A 55 7.86 -2.08 -10.95
C GLU A 55 7.07 -3.05 -11.86
N GLY A 56 5.78 -3.29 -11.58
CA GLY A 56 4.93 -4.21 -12.34
C GLY A 56 5.14 -5.69 -11.99
N ILE A 57 5.93 -5.98 -10.96
CA ILE A 57 6.23 -7.32 -10.45
C ILE A 57 5.21 -7.66 -9.35
N VAL A 58 3.93 -7.76 -9.74
CA VAL A 58 2.89 -8.15 -8.78
C VAL A 58 2.79 -9.68 -8.80
N PRO A 59 3.07 -10.40 -7.70
CA PRO A 59 2.69 -11.79 -7.61
C PRO A 59 1.16 -11.85 -7.73
N GLU A 60 0.66 -12.70 -8.62
CA GLU A 60 -0.76 -12.98 -8.86
C GLU A 60 -1.53 -12.92 -7.53
N ARG A 61 -2.60 -12.11 -7.50
CA ARG A 61 -3.50 -12.03 -6.34
C ARG A 61 -4.03 -13.43 -6.10
N GLY A 62 -3.47 -14.15 -5.13
CA GLY A 62 -4.00 -15.40 -4.64
C GLY A 62 -5.45 -15.16 -4.26
N GLY A 63 -6.36 -15.63 -5.11
CA GLY A 63 -7.79 -15.41 -4.98
C GLY A 63 -8.23 -15.88 -3.60
N LYS A 64 -8.48 -14.94 -2.69
CA LYS A 64 -9.35 -15.22 -1.56
C LYS A 64 -10.74 -15.36 -2.16
N SER A 65 -11.10 -16.62 -2.36
CA SER A 65 -12.44 -17.06 -2.72
C SER A 65 -13.46 -16.27 -1.92
N ARG A 66 -14.24 -15.43 -2.61
CA ARG A 66 -15.55 -15.00 -2.14
C ARG A 66 -16.45 -16.24 -2.20
N ALA A 67 -16.29 -17.16 -1.26
CA ALA A 67 -17.09 -18.38 -1.11
C ALA A 67 -17.00 -18.89 0.33
N ALA A 68 -17.62 -18.17 1.26
CA ALA A 68 -18.18 -18.70 2.51
C ALA A 68 -19.09 -17.61 3.12
N ALA A 69 -20.36 -17.98 3.34
CA ALA A 69 -21.50 -17.17 3.81
C ALA A 69 -22.12 -16.26 2.72
N GLU A 70 -23.36 -16.42 2.27
CA GLU A 70 -24.55 -17.18 2.70
C GLU A 70 -25.24 -17.87 1.51
#